data_AF-A0A937Q7R7-F1
#
_entry.id   AF-A0A937Q7R7-F1
#
_cell.length_a   1.000
_cell.length_b   1.000
_cell.length_c   1.000
_cell.angle_alpha   90.00
_cell.angle_beta   90.00
_cell.angle_gamma   90.00
#
_symmetry.space_group_name_H-M   'P 1'
#
loop_
_entity.id
_entity.type
_entity.pdbx_description
1 polymer ?
#
loop_
_entity_poly.entity_id
_entity_poly.type
_entity_poly.pdbx_seq_one_letter_code
_entity_poly.pdbx_strand_id
1 'polypeptide(L)' 'MISKIVIFILILLILIFVIQNTEVVRVSFLAWEISMPRALMILLTFLIGLIAGWLFRRGKRNG' A
#
# COMPACT_ATOMS: atom_id res chain seq x y z
N MET A 1 -12.52 -24.61 -9.83
CA MET A 1 -11.54 -25.07 -8.83
C MET A 1 -10.25 -24.24 -8.88
N ILE A 2 -9.71 -23.98 -10.08
CA ILE A 2 -8.50 -23.15 -10.32
C ILE A 2 -8.59 -21.76 -9.68
N SER A 3 -9.73 -21.05 -9.80
CA SER A 3 -9.88 -19.71 -9.22
C SER A 3 -9.72 -19.65 -7.70
N LYS A 4 -10.11 -20.72 -6.98
CA LYS A 4 -9.96 -20.80 -5.51
C LYS A 4 -8.50 -21.00 -5.10
N ILE A 5 -7.77 -21.79 -5.88
CA ILE A 5 -6.33 -22.04 -5.69
C ILE A 5 -5.55 -20.74 -5.91
N VAL A 6 -5.89 -19.99 -6.96
CA VAL A 6 -5.26 -18.68 -7.23
C VAL A 6 -5.49 -17.70 -6.08
N ILE A 7 -6.72 -17.61 -5.57
CA ILE A 7 -7.02 -16.74 -4.41
C ILE A 7 -6.22 -17.16 -3.18
N PHE A 8 -6.12 -18.46 -2.91
CA PHE A 8 -5.37 -18.97 -1.77
C PHE A 8 -3.87 -18.67 -1.89
N ILE A 9 -3.29 -18.84 -3.07
CA ILE A 9 -1.89 -18.50 -3.35
C ILE A 9 -1.64 -17.00 -3.15
N LEU A 10 -2.55 -16.14 -3.63
CA LEU A 10 -2.43 -14.69 -3.45
C LEU A 10 -2.49 -14.31 -1.96
N ILE A 11 -3.39 -14.90 -1.19
CA ILE A 11 -3.46 -14.68 0.26
C ILE A 11 -2.15 -15.12 0.93
N LEU A 12 -1.62 -16.29 0.59
CA LEU A 12 -0.38 -16.79 1.15
C LEU A 12 0.81 -15.87 0.82
N LEU A 13 0.91 -15.38 -0.41
CA LEU A 13 1.95 -14.43 -0.82
C LEU A 13 1.85 -13.10 -0.05
N ILE A 14 0.63 -12.59 0.17
CA ILE A 14 0.40 -11.39 0.99
C ILE A 14 0.86 -11.63 2.43
N LEU A 15 0.54 -12.78 3.03
CA LEU A 15 0.97 -13.12 4.39
C LEU A 15 2.50 -13.22 4.49
N ILE A 16 3.16 -13.89 3.54
CA ILE A 16 4.62 -13.98 3.48
C ILE A 16 5.24 -12.60 3.34
N PHE A 17 4.71 -11.76 2.45
CA PHE A 17 5.17 -10.38 2.27
C PHE A 17 5.07 -9.60 3.57
N VAL A 18 3.94 -9.66 4.28
CA VAL A 18 3.75 -8.97 5.56
C VAL A 18 4.77 -9.47 6.59
N ILE A 19 4.90 -10.78 6.78
CA ILE A 19 5.81 -11.36 7.78
C ILE A 19 7.26 -10.99 7.48
N GLN A 20 7.71 -11.12 6.23
CA GLN A 20 9.09 -10.78 5.85
C GLN A 20 9.37 -9.26 5.90
N ASN A 21 8.35 -8.42 5.78
CA ASN A 21 8.49 -6.96 5.78
C ASN A 21 7.93 -6.32 7.07
N THR A 22 8.01 -7.04 8.19
CA THR A 22 7.65 -6.57 9.53
C THR A 22 8.65 -5.58 10.12
N GLU A 23 9.79 -5.35 9.47
CA GLU A 23 10.76 -4.36 9.93
C GLU A 23 10.12 -2.98 10.02
N VAL A 24 10.25 -2.37 11.19
CA VAL A 24 9.78 -1.02 11.45
C VAL A 24 10.77 -0.04 10.84
N VAL A 25 10.31 0.78 9.90
CA VAL A 25 11.09 1.88 9.34
C VAL A 25 10.67 3.19 9.97
N ARG A 26 11.66 4.06 10.17
CA ARG A 26 11.44 5.46 10.52
C ARG A 26 11.36 6.27 9.23
N VAL A 27 10.27 6.98 9.05
CA VAL A 27 10.07 7.92 7.94
C VAL A 27 10.07 9.32 8.51
N SER A 28 11.02 10.14 8.07
CA SER A 28 11.08 11.57 8.39
C SER A 28 10.58 12.35 7.19
N PHE A 29 9.67 13.30 7.39
CA PHE A 29 9.14 14.14 6.30
C PHE A 29 8.86 15.57 6.76
N LEU A 30 9.51 16.57 6.18
CA LEU A 30 9.45 17.94 6.74
C LEU A 30 9.83 17.94 8.24
N ALA A 31 8.89 18.15 9.16
CA ALA A 31 9.12 18.25 10.61
C ALA A 31 8.55 17.08 11.44
N TRP A 32 7.91 16.07 10.82
CA TRP A 32 7.40 14.88 11.55
C TRP A 32 8.31 13.66 11.35
N GLU A 33 8.23 12.74 12.30
CA GLU A 33 8.81 11.40 12.17
C GLU A 33 7.78 10.36 12.60
N ILE A 34 7.66 9.30 11.82
CA ILE A 34 6.72 8.21 12.09
C ILE A 34 7.48 6.89 11.95
N SER A 35 7.31 6.02 12.94
CA SER A 35 7.82 4.65 12.92
C SER A 35 6.67 3.68 12.66
N MET A 36 6.76 2.93 11.57
CA MET A 36 5.72 1.95 11.19
C MET A 36 6.33 0.78 10.40
N PRO A 37 5.66 -0.38 10.34
CA PRO A 37 6.10 -1.49 9.50
C PRO A 37 6.25 -1.08 8.04
N ARG A 38 7.31 -1.52 7.35
CA ARG A 38 7.55 -1.21 5.92
C ARG A 38 6.35 -1.51 5.03
N ALA A 39 5.70 -2.67 5.24
CA ALA A 39 4.52 -3.05 4.48
C ALA A 39 3.38 -2.03 4.61
N LEU A 40 3.15 -1.48 5.81
CA LEU A 40 2.14 -0.44 6.05
C LEU A 40 2.51 0.85 5.32
N MET A 41 3.78 1.25 5.38
CA MET A 41 4.28 2.45 4.69
C MET A 41 4.07 2.36 3.17
N ILE A 42 4.41 1.23 2.56
CA ILE A 42 4.23 0.99 1.12
C ILE A 42 2.75 1.04 0.75
N LEU A 43 1.88 0.38 1.53
CA LEU A 43 0.44 0.37 1.30
C LEU A 43 -0.17 1.77 1.36
N LEU A 44 0.16 2.55 2.40
CA LEU A 44 -0.35 3.90 2.57
C LEU A 44 0.12 4.82 1.45
N THR A 45 1.40 4.74 1.07
CA THR A 45 1.97 5.54 -0.03
C THR A 45 1.25 5.25 -1.35
N PHE A 46 0.99 3.97 -1.63
CA PHE A 46 0.23 3.56 -2.81
C PHE A 46 -1.21 4.10 -2.81
N LEU A 47 -1.92 3.98 -1.68
CA LEU A 47 -3.29 4.49 -1.54
C LEU A 47 -3.36 6.02 -1.73
N ILE A 48 -2.40 6.77 -1.16
CA ILE A 48 -2.31 8.22 -1.36
C ILE A 48 -2.15 8.54 -2.85
N GLY A 49 -1.27 7.82 -3.56
CA GLY A 49 -1.09 7.97 -5.00
C GLY A 49 -2.36 7.68 -5.81
N LEU A 50 -3.10 6.61 -5.48
CA LEU A 50 -4.38 6.29 -6.12
C LEU A 50 -5.43 7.39 -5.90
N ILE A 51 -5.55 7.90 -4.67
CA ILE A 51 -6.49 8.97 -4.34
C ILE A 51 -6.12 10.25 -5.09
N ALA A 52 -4.85 10.64 -5.08
CA ALA A 52 -4.36 11.81 -5.80
C ALA A 52 -4.65 11.70 -7.31
N GLY A 53 -4.36 10.55 -7.92
CA GLY A 53 -4.66 10.30 -9.34
C GLY A 53 -6.16 10.35 -9.65
N TRP A 54 -7.01 9.78 -8.78
CA TRP A 54 -8.46 9.83 -8.93
C TRP A 54 -9.00 11.25 -8.84
N LEU A 55 -8.53 12.04 -7.86
CA LEU A 55 -8.91 13.45 -7.70
C LEU A 55 -8.48 14.28 -8.92
N PHE A 56 -7.25 14.08 -9.41
CA PHE A 56 -6.74 14.76 -10.60
C PHE A 56 -7.60 14.45 -11.85
N ARG A 57 -7.96 13.18 -12.04
CA ARG A 57 -8.85 12.77 -13.14
C ARG A 57 -10.26 13.38 -13.00
N ARG A 58 -10.81 13.47 -11.79
CA ARG A 58 -12.13 14.06 -11.55
C ARG A 58 -12.13 15.56 -11.82
N GLY A 59 -11.06 16.27 -11.46
CA GLY A 59 -10.88 17.69 -11.79
C GLY A 59 -10.86 17.95 -13.30
N LYS A 60 -10.15 17.11 -14.08
CA LYS A 60 -10.09 17.23 -15.55
C LYS A 60 -11.42 16.92 -16.27
N ARG A 61 -12.36 16.21 -15.63
CA ARG A 61 -13.67 15.88 -16.23
C ARG A 61 -14.72 17.00 -16.01
N ASN A 62 -14.49 17.88 -15.05
CA ASN A 62 -15.43 18.92 -14.63
C ASN A 62 -15.08 20.32 -15.17
N GLY A 63 -14.00 20.46 -15.94
CA GLY A 63 -13.65 21.65 -16.72
C GLY A 63 -13.51 21.29 -18.18
#